data_AF-A0A532TWS3-F1
#
_entry.id   AF-A0A532TWS3-F1
#
_cell.length_a   1.000
_cell.length_b   1.000
_cell.length_c   1.000
_cell.angle_alpha   90.00
_cell.angle_beta   90.00
_cell.angle_gamma   90.00
#
_symmetry.space_group_name_H-M   'P 1'
#
loop_
_entity.id
_entity.type
_entity.pdbx_description
1 polymer ?
#
loop_
_entity_poly.entity_id
_entity_poly.type
_entity_poly.pdbx_seq_one_letter_code
_entity_poly.pdbx_strand_id
1 'polypeptide(L)'
;MLKMARDESDPFKKLSDSLARNLLRYEEIELEDVTIDVEELQIRIPPTLRRILPKVKPVELAKVEFTPPRTEWIGKVVEVKLGAVAGDGGTRDRSYIIGGETTAPFYTFENPMPHPPVISMDVFDTKIRLPRTVRAHFEDVLEDPPEWAKMCVEKYGAEMVNLHLVSTDPYVKDTSPRDAAKVVEEVLQAVKVPLCVGGSGNPTKDIEVFEKVAEVGSGERLLINSLNLDMDLEKATKPIKEHGHVVIAFTQMDLDKARELNRRLYDYLPRDQIVMDVNCAGIGYGLEYGFTIAERARLAALKGDSELQQPLTSGISNAWAAREAWLEMEPRWGPKEIRGPIWETVTALSMLLTGADYLMILHPTSVNAVKDIVGYLLESGEAKGASDWTSARLGG
;
A
#
# COMPACT_ATOMS: atom_id res chain seq x y z
N MET A 1 46.92 58.98 26.43
CA MET A 1 47.99 59.51 25.54
C MET A 1 48.87 58.32 25.19
N LEU A 2 49.10 57.88 23.95
CA LEU A 2 49.23 58.59 22.68
C LEU A 2 48.22 58.09 21.63
N LYS A 3 47.44 59.00 21.03
CA LYS A 3 47.01 58.83 19.65
C LYS A 3 48.27 59.00 18.80
N MET A 4 48.73 57.97 18.11
CA MET A 4 49.66 58.19 17.01
C MET A 4 48.92 59.02 15.97
N ALA A 5 49.32 60.27 15.81
CA ALA A 5 48.83 61.14 14.75
C ALA A 5 49.05 60.42 13.42
N ARG A 6 47.98 60.28 12.62
CA ARG A 6 48.12 59.93 11.22
C ARG A 6 48.80 61.11 10.56
N ASP A 7 50.08 60.98 10.28
CA ASP A 7 50.78 61.98 9.49
C ASP A 7 50.34 61.84 8.02
N GLU A 8 49.39 62.69 7.62
CA GLU A 8 48.89 62.79 6.24
C GLU A 8 49.81 63.67 5.36
N SER A 9 50.95 64.11 5.88
CA SER A 9 51.88 64.99 5.18
C SER A 9 52.96 64.26 4.37
N ASP A 10 53.09 62.93 4.49
CA ASP A 10 54.07 62.14 3.72
C ASP A 10 53.61 61.94 2.26
N PRO A 11 54.25 62.60 1.27
CA PRO A 11 53.89 62.50 -0.14
C PRO A 11 54.10 61.08 -0.71
N PHE A 12 55.04 60.30 -0.17
CA PHE A 12 55.30 58.94 -0.64
C PHE A 12 54.18 57.98 -0.27
N LYS A 13 53.59 58.15 0.92
CA LYS A 13 52.45 57.36 1.35
C LYS A 13 51.21 57.64 0.50
N LYS A 14 50.96 58.91 0.14
CA LYS A 14 49.86 59.28 -0.77
C LYS A 14 50.05 58.71 -2.17
N LEU A 15 51.27 58.73 -2.71
CA LEU A 15 51.59 58.12 -4.00
C LEU A 15 51.39 56.60 -3.96
N SER A 16 51.90 55.94 -2.91
CA SER A 16 51.76 54.49 -2.71
C SER A 16 50.30 54.04 -2.62
N ASP A 17 49.49 54.74 -1.81
CA ASP A 17 48.05 54.45 -1.68
C ASP A 17 47.26 54.75 -2.96
N SER A 18 47.75 55.65 -3.80
CA SER A 18 47.15 55.97 -5.11
C SER A 18 47.49 54.91 -6.17
N LEU A 19 48.77 54.51 -6.25
CA LEU A 19 49.23 53.44 -7.15
C LEU A 19 48.58 52.10 -6.81
N ALA A 20 48.53 51.76 -5.52
CA ALA A 20 47.87 50.53 -5.05
C ALA A 20 46.38 50.51 -5.39
N ARG A 21 45.69 51.66 -5.35
CA ARG A 21 44.26 51.75 -5.75
C ARG A 21 44.05 51.63 -7.25
N ASN A 22 44.93 52.22 -8.06
CA ASN A 22 44.79 52.19 -9.51
C ASN A 22 45.18 50.82 -10.10
N LEU A 23 46.16 50.12 -9.53
CA LEU A 23 46.54 48.75 -9.95
C LEU A 23 45.43 47.72 -9.71
N LEU A 24 44.45 48.02 -8.85
CA LEU A 24 43.27 47.17 -8.65
C LEU A 24 42.22 47.34 -9.73
N ARG A 25 42.26 48.47 -10.43
CA ARG A 25 41.20 48.91 -11.35
C ARG A 25 41.63 48.79 -12.81
N TYR A 26 42.92 48.92 -13.06
CA TYR A 26 43.54 48.83 -14.38
C TYR A 26 44.60 47.74 -14.35
N GLU A 27 44.77 47.03 -15.46
CA GLU A 27 45.74 45.93 -15.55
C GLU A 27 47.20 46.42 -15.61
N GLU A 28 47.42 47.67 -16.05
CA GLU A 28 48.73 48.29 -16.20
C GLU A 28 48.69 49.76 -15.78
N ILE A 29 49.81 50.27 -15.24
CA ILE A 29 50.03 51.70 -14.97
C ILE A 29 51.38 52.08 -15.56
N GLU A 30 51.37 53.07 -16.44
CA GLU A 30 52.56 53.68 -17.01
C GLU A 30 52.82 55.05 -16.35
N LEU A 31 54.08 55.35 -16.02
CA LEU A 31 54.50 56.61 -15.42
C LEU A 31 55.32 57.40 -16.44
N GLU A 32 54.79 58.53 -16.92
CA GLU A 32 55.47 59.42 -17.87
C GLU A 32 56.11 60.60 -17.14
N ASP A 33 57.29 61.03 -17.59
CA ASP A 33 58.04 62.19 -17.06
C ASP A 33 58.33 62.18 -15.55
N VAL A 34 58.68 61.00 -15.00
CA VAL A 34 59.01 60.84 -13.57
C VAL A 34 60.51 60.54 -13.37
N THR A 35 61.17 61.31 -12.50
CA THR A 35 62.51 61.02 -11.99
C THR A 35 62.41 60.50 -10.55
N ILE A 36 62.90 59.28 -10.30
CA ILE A 36 62.92 58.66 -8.97
C ILE A 36 64.37 58.50 -8.54
N ASP A 37 64.77 59.22 -7.49
CA ASP A 37 66.15 59.22 -6.98
C ASP A 37 66.16 58.63 -5.56
N VAL A 38 66.25 57.30 -5.47
CA VAL A 38 66.21 56.54 -4.20
C VAL A 38 67.17 55.34 -4.27
N GLU A 39 67.75 54.96 -3.13
CA GLU A 39 68.63 53.77 -3.07
C GLU A 39 67.85 52.44 -3.23
N GLU A 40 66.61 52.38 -2.75
CA GLU A 40 65.73 51.21 -2.93
C GLU A 40 64.25 51.65 -2.96
N LEU A 41 63.49 51.16 -3.95
CA LEU A 41 62.04 51.35 -4.05
C LEU A 41 61.32 50.05 -3.73
N GLN A 42 60.58 50.00 -2.62
CA GLN A 42 59.70 48.88 -2.27
C GLN A 42 58.22 49.26 -2.39
N ILE A 43 57.49 48.59 -3.30
CA ILE A 43 56.03 48.69 -3.40
C ILE A 43 55.42 47.52 -2.62
N ARG A 44 54.76 47.80 -1.49
CA ARG A 44 54.05 46.79 -0.69
C ARG A 44 52.56 46.82 -0.98
N ILE A 45 52.06 45.77 -1.63
CA ILE A 45 50.61 45.56 -1.84
C ILE A 45 50.07 44.76 -0.64
N PRO A 46 49.20 45.33 0.21
CA PRO A 46 48.67 44.62 1.37
C PRO A 46 47.76 43.44 0.96
N PRO A 47 47.85 42.28 1.67
CA PRO A 47 47.14 41.05 1.31
C PRO A 47 45.61 41.12 1.43
N THR A 48 45.07 42.17 2.07
CA THR A 48 43.63 42.45 2.16
C THR A 48 43.00 42.82 0.82
N LEU A 49 43.82 43.10 -0.20
CA LEU A 49 43.40 43.40 -1.57
C LEU A 49 43.45 42.16 -2.46
N ARG A 50 42.90 41.03 -1.99
CA ARG A 50 42.60 39.89 -2.88
C ARG A 50 41.55 40.35 -3.89
N ARG A 51 41.86 40.20 -5.19
CA ARG A 51 40.91 40.32 -6.31
C ARG A 51 39.63 39.59 -5.92
N ILE A 52 38.56 40.34 -5.66
CA ILE A 52 37.22 39.79 -5.52
C ILE A 52 36.86 39.30 -6.92
N LEU A 53 37.16 38.03 -7.20
CA LEU A 53 36.55 37.38 -8.35
C LEU A 53 35.04 37.49 -8.15
N PRO A 54 34.27 37.98 -9.14
CA PRO A 54 32.84 38.03 -9.01
C PRO A 54 32.37 36.63 -8.64
N LYS A 55 31.62 36.50 -7.53
CA LYS A 55 30.91 35.25 -7.24
C LYS A 55 30.01 35.01 -8.45
N VAL A 56 30.42 34.13 -9.35
CA VAL A 56 29.59 33.67 -10.45
C VAL A 56 28.42 32.98 -9.77
N LYS A 57 27.26 33.65 -9.78
CA LYS A 57 26.04 33.02 -9.30
C LYS A 57 25.81 31.81 -10.22
N PRO A 58 25.61 30.60 -9.68
CA PRO A 58 25.24 29.44 -10.48
C PRO A 58 24.04 29.85 -11.34
N VAL A 59 24.23 29.85 -12.66
CA VAL A 59 23.18 30.24 -13.61
C VAL A 59 22.24 29.05 -13.84
N GLU A 60 22.73 27.83 -13.65
CA GLU A 60 21.98 26.59 -13.79
C GLU A 60 22.40 25.57 -12.72
N LEU A 61 21.47 24.65 -12.39
CA LEU A 61 21.74 23.52 -11.51
C LEU A 61 22.63 22.49 -12.21
N ALA A 62 23.49 21.82 -11.43
CA ALA A 62 24.26 20.69 -11.93
C ALA A 62 23.30 19.56 -12.33
N LYS A 63 23.32 19.19 -13.61
CA LYS A 63 22.60 18.02 -14.11
C LYS A 63 23.42 16.78 -13.75
N VAL A 64 22.97 16.05 -12.74
CA VAL A 64 23.50 14.73 -12.39
C VAL A 64 22.58 13.67 -12.97
N GLU A 65 23.16 12.58 -13.46
CA GLU A 65 22.39 11.40 -13.85
C GLU A 65 21.74 10.80 -12.60
N PHE A 66 20.43 10.60 -12.65
CA PHE A 66 19.71 9.91 -11.60
C PHE A 66 19.54 8.45 -12.00
N THR A 67 20.16 7.56 -11.23
CA THR A 67 19.88 6.12 -11.29
C THR A 67 18.99 5.78 -10.11
N PRO A 68 17.76 5.26 -10.34
CA PRO A 68 16.90 4.81 -9.26
C PRO A 68 17.64 3.80 -8.37
N PRO A 69 17.57 3.92 -7.03
CA PRO A 69 18.16 2.93 -6.15
C PRO A 69 17.46 1.59 -6.40
N ARG A 70 18.24 0.53 -6.61
CA ARG A 70 17.73 -0.83 -6.75
C ARG A 70 18.09 -1.63 -5.52
N THR A 71 17.11 -2.29 -4.93
CA THR A 71 17.33 -3.22 -3.82
C THR A 71 17.42 -4.65 -4.36
N GLU A 72 18.40 -5.41 -3.88
CA GLU A 72 18.47 -6.85 -4.20
C GLU A 72 17.51 -7.63 -3.28
N TRP A 73 16.53 -8.28 -3.90
CA TRP A 73 15.59 -9.19 -3.25
C TRP A 73 15.91 -10.63 -3.66
N ILE A 74 15.95 -11.55 -2.70
CA ILE A 74 16.25 -12.97 -2.96
C ILE A 74 15.00 -13.86 -2.86
N GLY A 75 13.95 -13.36 -2.24
CA GLY A 75 12.69 -14.06 -2.06
C GLY A 75 11.69 -13.74 -3.16
N LYS A 76 10.71 -14.63 -3.31
CA LYS A 76 9.55 -14.46 -4.18
C LYS A 76 8.31 -14.85 -3.39
N VAL A 77 7.25 -14.08 -3.51
CA VAL A 77 5.96 -14.44 -2.94
C VAL A 77 5.31 -15.53 -3.77
N VAL A 78 4.70 -16.51 -3.09
CA VAL A 78 4.05 -17.66 -3.71
C VAL A 78 2.86 -17.17 -4.54
N GLU A 79 2.71 -17.73 -5.74
CA GLU A 79 1.54 -17.48 -6.57
C GLU A 79 0.40 -18.40 -6.13
N VAL A 80 -0.76 -17.82 -5.85
CA VAL A 80 -1.96 -18.54 -5.43
C VAL A 80 -3.08 -18.27 -6.42
N LYS A 81 -3.61 -19.33 -7.03
CA LYS A 81 -4.75 -19.25 -7.95
C LYS A 81 -6.06 -19.28 -7.17
N LEU A 82 -6.96 -18.32 -7.43
CA LEU A 82 -8.29 -18.18 -6.85
C LEU A 82 -9.36 -18.46 -7.90
N GLY A 83 -10.27 -19.38 -7.58
CA GLY A 83 -11.28 -19.85 -8.51
C GLY A 83 -10.74 -20.83 -9.56
N ALA A 84 -11.66 -21.59 -10.16
CA ALA A 84 -11.36 -22.56 -11.20
C ALA A 84 -12.34 -22.40 -12.36
N VAL A 85 -11.79 -22.28 -13.57
CA VAL A 85 -12.60 -22.29 -14.80
C VAL A 85 -12.88 -23.72 -15.24
N ALA A 86 -13.71 -23.90 -16.28
CA ALA A 86 -14.05 -25.23 -16.81
C ALA A 86 -12.82 -26.09 -17.15
N GLY A 87 -11.73 -25.47 -17.63
CA GLY A 87 -10.46 -26.17 -17.92
C GLY A 87 -9.73 -26.71 -16.69
N ASP A 88 -10.02 -26.18 -15.49
CA ASP A 88 -9.45 -26.61 -14.22
C ASP A 88 -10.41 -27.50 -13.40
N GLY A 89 -11.60 -27.81 -13.95
CA GLY A 89 -12.64 -28.58 -13.27
C GLY A 89 -13.65 -27.77 -12.45
N GLY A 90 -13.60 -26.43 -12.50
CA GLY A 90 -14.59 -25.56 -11.88
C GLY A 90 -15.63 -25.02 -12.86
N THR A 91 -16.47 -24.08 -12.42
CA THR A 91 -17.54 -23.50 -13.24
C THR A 91 -17.50 -21.98 -13.31
N ARG A 92 -16.38 -21.37 -12.89
CA ARG A 92 -16.15 -19.93 -13.00
C ARG A 92 -15.83 -19.54 -14.44
N ASP A 93 -16.16 -18.31 -14.82
CA ASP A 93 -15.79 -17.75 -16.13
C ASP A 93 -14.33 -17.28 -16.15
N ARG A 94 -13.77 -17.02 -14.96
CA ARG A 94 -12.40 -16.51 -14.78
C ARG A 94 -11.83 -17.00 -13.46
N SER A 95 -10.51 -16.99 -13.38
CA SER A 95 -9.71 -17.21 -12.17
C SER A 95 -8.68 -16.10 -12.05
N TYR A 96 -8.30 -15.75 -10.84
CA TYR A 96 -7.21 -14.80 -10.58
C TYR A 96 -6.00 -15.53 -10.03
N ILE A 97 -4.81 -14.99 -10.25
CA ILE A 97 -3.60 -15.39 -9.53
C ILE A 97 -3.21 -14.17 -8.71
N ILE A 98 -2.87 -14.38 -7.45
CA ILE A 98 -2.34 -13.35 -6.56
C ILE A 98 -0.94 -13.75 -6.07
N GLY A 99 -0.13 -12.78 -5.67
CA GLY A 99 1.24 -13.01 -5.25
C GLY A 99 2.24 -12.97 -6.41
N GLY A 100 3.39 -13.64 -6.24
CA GLY A 100 4.44 -13.69 -7.27
C GLY A 100 5.46 -12.55 -7.21
N GLU A 101 5.27 -11.56 -6.32
CA GLU A 101 6.10 -10.37 -6.25
C GLU A 101 7.56 -10.72 -5.88
N THR A 102 8.49 -10.02 -6.56
CA THR A 102 9.94 -10.09 -6.33
C THR A 102 10.55 -8.72 -6.02
N THR A 103 9.72 -7.71 -5.79
CA THR A 103 10.11 -6.37 -5.33
C THR A 103 9.03 -5.79 -4.41
N ALA A 104 9.31 -4.64 -3.82
CA ALA A 104 8.37 -3.93 -2.97
C ALA A 104 7.09 -3.51 -3.74
N PRO A 105 5.94 -3.38 -3.05
CA PRO A 105 4.66 -3.07 -3.67
C PRO A 105 4.72 -1.80 -4.52
N PHE A 106 4.29 -1.89 -5.78
CA PHE A 106 4.29 -0.79 -6.76
C PHE A 106 5.67 -0.19 -7.12
N TYR A 107 6.79 -0.87 -6.80
CA TYR A 107 8.12 -0.48 -7.28
C TYR A 107 8.32 -0.96 -8.73
N THR A 108 7.41 -0.57 -9.62
CA THR A 108 7.34 -1.00 -11.03
C THR A 108 8.58 -0.62 -11.84
N PHE A 109 9.36 0.35 -11.35
CA PHE A 109 10.65 0.73 -11.92
C PHE A 109 11.77 -0.30 -11.66
N GLU A 110 11.66 -1.13 -10.62
CA GLU A 110 12.58 -2.24 -10.35
C GLU A 110 12.14 -3.49 -11.12
N ASN A 111 10.92 -3.95 -10.85
CA ASN A 111 10.28 -5.08 -11.52
C ASN A 111 8.77 -4.84 -11.59
N PRO A 112 8.10 -5.22 -12.69
CA PRO A 112 6.65 -5.15 -12.76
C PRO A 112 6.02 -6.11 -11.75
N MET A 113 4.88 -5.72 -11.17
CA MET A 113 4.05 -6.66 -10.41
C MET A 113 3.46 -7.70 -11.38
N PRO A 114 3.61 -9.01 -11.10
CA PRO A 114 3.15 -10.03 -12.04
C PRO A 114 1.62 -10.12 -12.09
N HIS A 115 0.95 -9.89 -10.96
CA HIS A 115 -0.51 -9.91 -10.85
C HIS A 115 -0.99 -8.67 -10.09
N PRO A 116 -2.08 -8.02 -10.55
CA PRO A 116 -2.69 -6.92 -9.82
C PRO A 116 -3.44 -7.42 -8.57
N PRO A 117 -3.58 -6.59 -7.52
CA PRO A 117 -4.44 -6.91 -6.38
C PRO A 117 -5.89 -7.12 -6.81
N VAL A 118 -6.56 -8.11 -6.22
CA VAL A 118 -7.96 -8.47 -6.52
C VAL A 118 -8.90 -7.81 -5.52
N ILE A 119 -9.95 -7.14 -6.01
CA ILE A 119 -10.91 -6.42 -5.18
C ILE A 119 -12.25 -7.17 -5.14
N SER A 120 -12.59 -7.67 -3.95
CA SER A 120 -13.86 -8.34 -3.68
C SER A 120 -14.89 -7.44 -3.00
N MET A 121 -16.14 -7.87 -3.08
CA MET A 121 -17.23 -7.27 -2.31
C MET A 121 -17.82 -8.22 -1.28
N ASP A 122 -18.04 -7.70 -0.07
CA ASP A 122 -18.67 -8.40 1.04
C ASP A 122 -20.18 -8.61 0.80
N VAL A 123 -20.63 -9.84 1.01
CA VAL A 123 -22.02 -10.29 0.98
C VAL A 123 -22.28 -11.11 2.25
N PHE A 124 -23.47 -11.04 2.81
CA PHE A 124 -23.81 -11.76 4.05
C PHE A 124 -24.94 -12.76 3.80
N ASP A 125 -24.83 -13.95 4.40
CA ASP A 125 -25.83 -15.02 4.31
C ASP A 125 -27.16 -14.68 5.00
N THR A 126 -27.13 -13.70 5.90
CA THR A 126 -28.30 -13.18 6.60
C THR A 126 -28.25 -11.66 6.65
N LYS A 127 -29.43 -11.06 6.80
CA LYS A 127 -29.54 -9.64 7.14
C LYS A 127 -28.78 -9.32 8.41
N ILE A 128 -27.80 -8.43 8.27
CA ILE A 128 -27.05 -7.84 9.39
C ILE A 128 -27.33 -6.34 9.50
N ARG A 129 -26.95 -5.75 10.64
CA ARG A 129 -27.05 -4.30 10.83
C ARG A 129 -25.90 -3.61 10.09
N LEU A 130 -26.24 -2.91 9.01
CA LEU A 130 -25.30 -2.09 8.26
C LEU A 130 -25.59 -0.59 8.45
N PRO A 131 -24.55 0.27 8.44
CA PRO A 131 -24.70 1.70 8.29
C PRO A 131 -25.64 2.04 7.13
N ARG A 132 -26.48 3.07 7.30
CA ARG A 132 -27.41 3.51 6.23
C ARG A 132 -26.67 3.85 4.93
N THR A 133 -25.47 4.43 5.04
CA THR A 133 -24.60 4.78 3.91
C THR A 133 -24.24 3.57 3.06
N VAL A 134 -24.00 2.42 3.68
CA VAL A 134 -23.77 1.15 2.97
C VAL A 134 -25.10 0.56 2.52
N ARG A 135 -26.04 0.41 3.47
CA ARG A 135 -27.29 -0.33 3.29
C ARG A 135 -28.14 0.21 2.14
N ALA A 136 -28.13 1.52 1.90
CA ALA A 136 -28.86 2.18 0.82
C ALA A 136 -28.52 1.64 -0.58
N HIS A 137 -27.34 1.03 -0.76
CA HIS A 137 -26.91 0.46 -2.04
C HIS A 137 -27.47 -0.93 -2.33
N PHE A 138 -28.05 -1.60 -1.32
CA PHE A 138 -28.41 -3.02 -1.36
C PHE A 138 -29.83 -3.28 -0.84
N GLU A 139 -30.67 -2.26 -0.59
CA GLU A 139 -31.95 -2.41 0.13
C GLU A 139 -32.86 -3.51 -0.41
N ASP A 140 -32.84 -3.72 -1.74
CA ASP A 140 -33.67 -4.71 -2.43
C ASP A 140 -33.16 -6.17 -2.29
N VAL A 141 -31.90 -6.37 -1.85
CA VAL A 141 -31.20 -7.67 -1.87
C VAL A 141 -30.59 -8.08 -0.52
N LEU A 142 -30.77 -7.31 0.55
CA LEU A 142 -30.17 -7.60 1.88
C LEU A 142 -30.58 -8.94 2.50
N GLU A 143 -31.65 -9.55 2.02
CA GLU A 143 -32.19 -10.84 2.49
C GLU A 143 -32.02 -11.96 1.46
N ASP A 144 -31.37 -11.68 0.32
CA ASP A 144 -31.15 -12.61 -0.79
C ASP A 144 -29.66 -12.61 -1.16
N PRO A 145 -28.83 -13.46 -0.53
CA PRO A 145 -27.39 -13.49 -0.78
C PRO A 145 -27.01 -13.76 -2.25
N PRO A 146 -27.70 -14.67 -2.99
CA PRO A 146 -27.52 -14.82 -4.44
C PRO A 146 -27.75 -13.53 -5.25
N GLU A 147 -28.87 -12.83 -5.03
CA GLU A 147 -29.14 -11.58 -5.75
C GLU A 147 -28.23 -10.43 -5.31
N TRP A 148 -27.80 -10.41 -4.05
CA TRP A 148 -26.79 -9.48 -3.56
C TRP A 148 -25.45 -9.72 -4.27
N ALA A 149 -24.98 -10.96 -4.34
CA ALA A 149 -23.77 -11.32 -5.06
C ALA A 149 -23.85 -10.91 -6.53
N LYS A 150 -24.97 -11.15 -7.22
CA LYS A 150 -25.19 -10.67 -8.58
C LYS A 150 -25.10 -9.16 -8.68
N MET A 151 -25.74 -8.42 -7.77
CA MET A 151 -25.67 -6.96 -7.76
C MET A 151 -24.22 -6.47 -7.58
N CYS A 152 -23.45 -7.08 -6.67
CA CYS A 152 -22.03 -6.75 -6.49
C CYS A 152 -21.22 -6.93 -7.78
N VAL A 153 -21.44 -8.03 -8.52
CA VAL A 153 -20.72 -8.32 -9.76
C VAL A 153 -21.20 -7.47 -10.93
N GLU A 154 -22.49 -7.47 -11.21
CA GLU A 154 -23.06 -6.88 -12.43
C GLU A 154 -23.14 -5.35 -12.38
N LYS A 155 -23.49 -4.79 -11.20
CA LYS A 155 -23.71 -3.34 -11.04
C LYS A 155 -22.47 -2.63 -10.50
N TYR A 156 -21.74 -3.26 -9.59
CA TYR A 156 -20.61 -2.63 -8.89
C TYR A 156 -19.25 -3.20 -9.32
N GLY A 157 -19.24 -4.18 -10.24
CA GLY A 157 -18.03 -4.67 -10.88
C GLY A 157 -17.11 -5.45 -9.95
N ALA A 158 -17.61 -6.08 -8.89
CA ALA A 158 -16.79 -6.90 -7.99
C ALA A 158 -16.02 -7.98 -8.76
N GLU A 159 -14.71 -8.10 -8.52
CA GLU A 159 -13.89 -9.11 -9.19
C GLU A 159 -14.06 -10.49 -8.57
N MET A 160 -14.37 -10.51 -7.27
CA MET A 160 -14.72 -11.68 -6.47
C MET A 160 -15.83 -11.32 -5.48
N VAL A 161 -16.53 -12.33 -4.97
CA VAL A 161 -17.50 -12.18 -3.88
C VAL A 161 -16.91 -12.77 -2.60
N ASN A 162 -16.97 -12.01 -1.51
CA ASN A 162 -16.61 -12.48 -0.17
C ASN A 162 -17.89 -12.71 0.64
N LEU A 163 -18.35 -13.96 0.69
CA LEU A 163 -19.59 -14.36 1.35
C LEU A 163 -19.32 -14.69 2.82
N HIS A 164 -19.87 -13.90 3.74
CA HIS A 164 -19.77 -14.13 5.18
C HIS A 164 -20.97 -14.94 5.69
N LEU A 165 -20.71 -16.13 6.23
CA LEU A 165 -21.69 -17.04 6.82
C LEU A 165 -21.98 -16.69 8.29
N VAL A 166 -22.34 -15.42 8.56
CA VAL A 166 -22.52 -14.88 9.91
C VAL A 166 -23.66 -15.58 10.66
N SER A 167 -24.65 -16.13 9.95
CA SER A 167 -25.76 -16.83 10.59
C SER A 167 -25.36 -18.15 11.24
N THR A 168 -24.15 -18.66 10.98
CA THR A 168 -23.63 -19.90 11.59
C THR A 168 -23.16 -19.71 13.03
N ASP A 169 -23.00 -18.47 13.51
CA ASP A 169 -22.61 -18.19 14.90
C ASP A 169 -23.64 -18.81 15.88
N PRO A 170 -23.21 -19.70 16.80
CA PRO A 170 -24.06 -20.32 17.81
C PRO A 170 -24.82 -19.34 18.70
N TYR A 171 -24.35 -18.10 18.82
CA TYR A 171 -24.97 -17.05 19.62
C TYR A 171 -25.85 -16.08 18.81
N VAL A 172 -25.91 -16.23 17.48
CA VAL A 172 -26.73 -15.37 16.60
C VAL A 172 -27.94 -16.13 16.06
N LYS A 173 -27.70 -17.11 15.19
CA LYS A 173 -28.76 -17.91 14.55
C LYS A 173 -28.49 -19.41 14.57
N ASP A 174 -27.26 -19.83 14.87
CA ASP A 174 -26.80 -21.22 14.87
C ASP A 174 -27.24 -22.01 13.64
N THR A 175 -27.14 -21.37 12.47
CA THR A 175 -27.49 -22.01 11.19
C THR A 175 -26.67 -23.28 11.01
N SER A 176 -27.31 -24.34 10.54
CA SER A 176 -26.62 -25.62 10.40
C SER A 176 -25.55 -25.56 9.30
N PRO A 177 -24.44 -26.31 9.42
CA PRO A 177 -23.45 -26.42 8.35
C PRO A 177 -24.04 -26.74 6.97
N ARG A 178 -25.06 -27.59 6.93
CA ARG A 178 -25.75 -27.98 5.70
C ARG A 178 -26.51 -26.81 5.07
N ASP A 179 -27.23 -26.04 5.87
CA ASP A 179 -28.00 -24.89 5.36
C ASP A 179 -27.08 -23.76 4.92
N ALA A 180 -25.98 -23.53 5.65
CA ALA A 180 -24.95 -22.56 5.24
C ALA A 180 -24.29 -22.95 3.91
N ALA A 181 -23.95 -24.23 3.73
CA ALA A 181 -23.42 -24.72 2.46
C ALA A 181 -24.41 -24.58 1.29
N LYS A 182 -25.72 -24.71 1.55
CA LYS A 182 -26.76 -24.46 0.53
C LYS A 182 -26.75 -23.00 0.04
N VAL A 183 -26.55 -22.03 0.93
CA VAL A 183 -26.38 -20.62 0.53
C VAL A 183 -25.15 -20.45 -0.35
N VAL A 184 -24.04 -21.12 -0.02
CA VAL A 184 -22.84 -21.10 -0.87
C VAL A 184 -23.15 -21.66 -2.26
N GLU A 185 -23.80 -22.82 -2.35
CA GLU A 185 -24.22 -23.42 -3.62
C GLU A 185 -25.08 -22.47 -4.46
N GLU A 186 -26.07 -21.83 -3.85
CA GLU A 186 -26.95 -20.86 -4.52
C GLU A 186 -26.16 -19.66 -5.05
N VAL A 187 -25.18 -19.14 -4.30
CA VAL A 187 -24.31 -18.05 -4.77
C VAL A 187 -23.38 -18.50 -5.90
N LEU A 188 -22.79 -19.70 -5.81
CA LEU A 188 -21.96 -20.28 -6.88
C LEU A 188 -22.74 -20.44 -8.21
N GLN A 189 -24.04 -20.72 -8.12
CA GLN A 189 -24.93 -20.79 -9.29
C GLN A 189 -25.30 -19.39 -9.81
N ALA A 190 -25.41 -18.41 -8.91
CA ALA A 190 -25.84 -17.06 -9.22
C ALA A 190 -24.76 -16.20 -9.90
N VAL A 191 -23.48 -16.38 -9.54
CA VAL A 191 -22.37 -15.58 -10.09
C VAL A 191 -21.26 -16.44 -10.69
N LYS A 192 -20.52 -15.87 -11.65
CA LYS A 192 -19.43 -16.55 -12.37
C LYS A 192 -18.02 -16.14 -11.97
N VAL A 193 -17.90 -15.19 -11.05
CA VAL A 193 -16.62 -14.80 -10.46
C VAL A 193 -16.20 -15.78 -9.35
N PRO A 194 -14.91 -15.88 -9.01
CA PRO A 194 -14.45 -16.65 -7.86
C PRO A 194 -15.06 -16.19 -6.54
N LEU A 195 -15.18 -17.12 -5.60
CA LEU A 195 -15.81 -16.92 -4.29
C LEU A 195 -14.80 -17.12 -3.15
N CYS A 196 -14.84 -16.20 -2.21
CA CYS A 196 -14.31 -16.34 -0.87
C CYS A 196 -15.47 -16.61 0.09
N VAL A 197 -15.33 -17.57 1.00
CA VAL A 197 -16.38 -17.98 1.93
C VAL A 197 -15.87 -17.89 3.36
N GLY A 198 -16.47 -16.97 4.11
CA GLY A 198 -16.20 -16.67 5.51
C GLY A 198 -17.08 -17.44 6.48
N GLY A 199 -16.52 -18.02 7.54
CA GLY A 199 -17.27 -18.59 8.66
C GLY A 199 -17.80 -17.53 9.63
N SER A 200 -18.28 -17.95 10.79
CA SER A 200 -18.69 -17.07 11.90
C SER A 200 -17.51 -16.55 12.73
N GLY A 201 -16.35 -17.20 12.63
CA GLY A 201 -15.19 -17.02 13.49
C GLY A 201 -15.17 -17.96 14.69
N ASN A 202 -16.15 -18.88 14.83
CA ASN A 202 -16.17 -19.85 15.91
C ASN A 202 -15.25 -21.06 15.57
N PRO A 203 -14.20 -21.34 16.36
CA PRO A 203 -13.16 -22.29 16.00
C PRO A 203 -13.62 -23.76 15.92
N THR A 204 -14.77 -24.10 16.51
CA THR A 204 -15.34 -25.45 16.45
C THR A 204 -16.40 -25.54 15.35
N LYS A 205 -17.35 -24.60 15.36
CA LYS A 205 -18.48 -24.59 14.41
C LYS A 205 -17.99 -24.38 12.98
N ASP A 206 -17.01 -23.51 12.77
CA ASP A 206 -16.51 -23.21 11.43
C ASP A 206 -15.85 -24.43 10.78
N ILE A 207 -15.25 -25.36 11.54
CA ILE A 207 -14.71 -26.61 10.99
C ILE A 207 -15.83 -27.45 10.36
N GLU A 208 -16.95 -27.60 11.06
CA GLU A 208 -18.12 -28.34 10.55
C GLU A 208 -18.76 -27.64 9.34
N VAL A 209 -18.83 -26.31 9.37
CA VAL A 209 -19.32 -25.50 8.24
C VAL A 209 -18.41 -25.65 7.03
N PHE A 210 -17.10 -25.50 7.19
CA PHE A 210 -16.14 -25.58 6.10
C PHE A 210 -16.05 -26.96 5.47
N GLU A 211 -16.29 -28.04 6.23
CA GLU A 211 -16.45 -29.37 5.65
C GLU A 211 -17.57 -29.40 4.60
N LYS A 212 -18.75 -28.87 4.94
CA LYS A 212 -19.90 -28.83 4.02
C LYS A 212 -19.75 -27.82 2.89
N VAL A 213 -19.12 -26.67 3.16
CA VAL A 213 -18.78 -25.68 2.13
C VAL A 213 -17.80 -26.26 1.12
N ALA A 214 -16.79 -27.02 1.57
CA ALA A 214 -15.82 -27.63 0.68
C ALA A 214 -16.47 -28.73 -0.20
N GLU A 215 -17.37 -29.53 0.36
CA GLU A 215 -18.12 -30.54 -0.39
C GLU A 215 -18.93 -29.93 -1.54
N VAL A 216 -19.75 -28.89 -1.26
CA VAL A 216 -20.58 -28.24 -2.29
C VAL A 216 -19.75 -27.39 -3.27
N GLY A 217 -18.62 -26.87 -2.81
CA GLY A 217 -17.69 -26.07 -3.61
C GLY A 217 -16.67 -26.89 -4.38
N SER A 218 -16.73 -28.23 -4.34
CA SER A 218 -15.71 -29.11 -4.89
C SER A 218 -15.32 -28.76 -6.32
N GLY A 219 -14.02 -28.59 -6.58
CA GLY A 219 -13.50 -28.22 -7.89
C GLY A 219 -13.57 -26.72 -8.21
N GLU A 220 -14.30 -25.90 -7.44
CA GLU A 220 -14.42 -24.46 -7.68
C GLU A 220 -13.23 -23.63 -7.19
N ARG A 221 -12.33 -24.26 -6.43
CA ARG A 221 -11.16 -23.62 -5.81
C ARG A 221 -11.54 -22.37 -5.02
N LEU A 222 -12.45 -22.54 -4.05
CA LEU A 222 -12.89 -21.50 -3.13
C LEU A 222 -11.71 -20.98 -2.29
N LEU A 223 -11.80 -19.71 -1.87
CA LEU A 223 -10.95 -19.14 -0.82
C LEU A 223 -11.70 -19.23 0.52
N ILE A 224 -11.24 -20.07 1.45
CA ILE A 224 -11.89 -20.28 2.75
C ILE A 224 -11.32 -19.27 3.76
N ASN A 225 -12.21 -18.47 4.35
CA ASN A 225 -11.88 -17.42 5.31
C ASN A 225 -12.43 -17.75 6.72
N SER A 226 -11.63 -18.11 7.69
CA SER A 226 -10.19 -18.35 7.69
C SER A 226 -9.90 -19.45 8.69
N LEU A 227 -8.67 -19.97 8.66
CA LEU A 227 -8.16 -20.82 9.73
C LEU A 227 -7.23 -20.01 10.64
N ASN A 228 -7.26 -20.32 11.92
CA ASN A 228 -6.41 -19.70 12.93
C ASN A 228 -5.86 -20.75 13.91
N LEU A 229 -5.00 -20.32 14.84
CA LEU A 229 -4.31 -21.21 15.77
C LEU A 229 -5.23 -21.86 16.83
N ASP A 230 -6.45 -21.36 17.02
CA ASP A 230 -7.43 -21.90 17.98
C ASP A 230 -8.22 -23.09 17.39
N MET A 231 -8.03 -23.41 16.11
CA MET A 231 -8.69 -24.51 15.41
C MET A 231 -7.87 -25.79 15.39
N ASP A 232 -8.55 -26.93 15.24
CA ASP A 232 -7.93 -28.21 14.88
C ASP A 232 -7.54 -28.19 13.39
N LEU A 233 -6.31 -27.75 13.11
CA LEU A 233 -5.83 -27.54 11.74
C LEU A 233 -5.84 -28.82 10.90
N GLU A 234 -5.61 -29.99 11.48
CA GLU A 234 -5.65 -31.26 10.74
C GLU A 234 -7.07 -31.53 10.23
N LYS A 235 -8.07 -31.40 11.11
CA LYS A 235 -9.47 -31.56 10.71
C LYS A 235 -9.92 -30.49 9.73
N ALA A 236 -9.54 -29.24 9.98
CA ALA A 236 -10.00 -28.11 9.18
C ALA A 236 -9.40 -28.11 7.76
N THR A 237 -8.14 -28.52 7.59
CA THR A 237 -7.46 -28.54 6.28
C THR A 237 -7.80 -29.76 5.43
N LYS A 238 -8.24 -30.87 6.04
CA LYS A 238 -8.59 -32.10 5.32
C LYS A 238 -9.61 -31.88 4.19
N PRO A 239 -10.82 -31.34 4.43
CA PRO A 239 -11.79 -31.12 3.36
C PRO A 239 -11.32 -30.07 2.34
N ILE A 240 -10.59 -29.04 2.79
CA ILE A 240 -10.00 -28.01 1.92
C ILE A 240 -9.05 -28.65 0.90
N LYS A 241 -8.19 -29.57 1.36
CA LYS A 241 -7.26 -30.31 0.50
C LYS A 241 -7.98 -31.26 -0.45
N GLU A 242 -8.91 -32.06 0.08
CA GLU A 242 -9.67 -33.06 -0.67
C GLU A 242 -10.45 -32.44 -1.83
N HIS A 243 -10.99 -31.23 -1.63
CA HIS A 243 -11.79 -30.50 -2.62
C HIS A 243 -11.01 -29.42 -3.41
N GLY A 244 -9.71 -29.30 -3.16
CA GLY A 244 -8.81 -28.44 -3.94
C GLY A 244 -8.98 -26.93 -3.69
N HIS A 245 -9.34 -26.53 -2.48
CA HIS A 245 -9.55 -25.14 -2.08
C HIS A 245 -8.29 -24.46 -1.56
N VAL A 246 -8.39 -23.15 -1.37
CA VAL A 246 -7.36 -22.27 -0.82
C VAL A 246 -7.85 -21.77 0.54
N VAL A 247 -6.94 -21.47 1.46
CA VAL A 247 -7.27 -20.98 2.79
C VAL A 247 -6.61 -19.66 3.11
N ILE A 248 -7.32 -18.81 3.87
CA ILE A 248 -6.74 -17.66 4.55
C ILE A 248 -6.25 -18.12 5.93
N ALA A 249 -4.97 -17.94 6.20
CA ALA A 249 -4.32 -18.14 7.48
C ALA A 249 -4.36 -16.82 8.27
N PHE A 250 -5.26 -16.73 9.25
CA PHE A 250 -5.53 -15.51 10.00
C PHE A 250 -4.76 -15.46 11.32
N THR A 251 -4.07 -14.35 11.57
CA THR A 251 -3.46 -14.01 12.86
C THR A 251 -3.72 -12.57 13.26
N GLN A 252 -3.73 -12.30 14.57
CA GLN A 252 -4.05 -10.98 15.11
C GLN A 252 -2.79 -10.12 15.28
N MET A 253 -2.36 -9.44 14.21
CA MET A 253 -1.26 -8.45 14.24
C MET A 253 0.02 -8.97 14.91
N ASP A 254 0.33 -10.25 14.70
CA ASP A 254 1.46 -10.94 15.33
C ASP A 254 2.21 -11.76 14.27
N LEU A 255 3.43 -11.31 13.97
CA LEU A 255 4.26 -11.88 12.93
C LEU A 255 4.83 -13.26 13.31
N ASP A 256 5.04 -13.50 14.61
CA ASP A 256 5.57 -14.79 15.07
C ASP A 256 4.47 -15.85 15.04
N LYS A 257 3.24 -15.47 15.40
CA LYS A 257 2.05 -16.32 15.16
C LYS A 257 1.80 -16.56 13.68
N ALA A 258 2.03 -15.56 12.81
CA ALA A 258 1.90 -15.73 11.36
C ALA A 258 2.85 -16.80 10.83
N ARG A 259 4.13 -16.75 11.25
CA ARG A 259 5.12 -17.81 10.96
C ARG A 259 4.69 -19.16 11.50
N GLU A 260 4.24 -19.20 12.75
CA GLU A 260 3.80 -20.45 13.39
C GLU A 260 2.64 -21.08 12.62
N LEU A 261 1.60 -20.30 12.30
CA LEU A 261 0.43 -20.77 11.60
C LEU A 261 0.79 -21.27 10.20
N ASN A 262 1.55 -20.49 9.41
CA ASN A 262 1.99 -20.91 8.08
C ASN A 262 2.80 -22.20 8.13
N ARG A 263 3.79 -22.28 9.03
CA ARG A 263 4.62 -23.48 9.20
C ARG A 263 3.78 -24.71 9.54
N ARG A 264 2.79 -24.58 10.42
CA ARG A 264 1.86 -25.69 10.76
C ARG A 264 0.96 -26.06 9.58
N LEU A 265 0.48 -25.09 8.81
CA LEU A 265 -0.37 -25.36 7.64
C LEU A 265 0.40 -26.08 6.52
N TYR A 266 1.72 -25.87 6.38
CA TYR A 266 2.55 -26.56 5.38
C TYR A 266 2.59 -28.07 5.55
N ASP A 267 2.33 -28.60 6.74
CA ASP A 267 2.25 -30.05 6.97
C ASP A 267 1.00 -30.67 6.31
N TYR A 268 -0.02 -29.85 6.04
CA TYR A 268 -1.31 -30.31 5.51
C TYR A 268 -1.58 -29.82 4.09
N LEU A 269 -1.24 -28.58 3.78
CA LEU A 269 -1.54 -27.90 2.52
C LEU A 269 -0.25 -27.49 1.78
N PRO A 270 -0.23 -27.57 0.44
CA PRO A 270 0.81 -26.96 -0.35
C PRO A 270 0.79 -25.44 -0.19
N ARG A 271 1.95 -24.80 -0.38
CA ARG A 271 2.12 -23.37 -0.15
C ARG A 271 1.24 -22.50 -1.05
N ASP A 272 0.90 -22.98 -2.24
CA ASP A 272 0.04 -22.33 -3.24
C ASP A 272 -1.47 -22.47 -2.92
N GLN A 273 -1.81 -23.02 -1.74
CA GLN A 273 -3.16 -23.05 -1.19
C GLN A 273 -3.30 -22.20 0.08
N ILE A 274 -2.34 -21.32 0.39
CA ILE A 274 -2.35 -20.51 1.61
C ILE A 274 -2.18 -19.02 1.25
N VAL A 275 -3.11 -18.21 1.74
CA VAL A 275 -3.07 -16.74 1.75
C VAL A 275 -2.97 -16.30 3.21
N MET A 276 -2.24 -15.24 3.51
CA MET A 276 -1.99 -14.78 4.88
C MET A 276 -2.78 -13.52 5.19
N ASP A 277 -3.51 -13.53 6.31
CA ASP A 277 -4.16 -12.35 6.89
C ASP A 277 -3.52 -12.04 8.25
N VAL A 278 -2.78 -10.95 8.34
CA VAL A 278 -2.17 -10.49 9.59
C VAL A 278 -3.05 -9.54 10.40
N ASN A 279 -4.33 -9.44 10.01
CA ASN A 279 -5.36 -8.56 10.51
C ASN A 279 -5.08 -7.07 10.29
N CYS A 280 -6.10 -6.36 9.82
CA CYS A 280 -6.08 -4.92 9.64
C CYS A 280 -7.26 -4.29 10.37
N ALA A 281 -7.01 -3.27 11.19
CA ALA A 281 -8.07 -2.44 11.73
C ALA A 281 -8.43 -1.30 10.78
N GLY A 282 -9.60 -0.69 10.96
CA GLY A 282 -9.97 0.53 10.24
C GLY A 282 -9.06 1.71 10.57
N ILE A 283 -8.92 2.65 9.63
CA ILE A 283 -8.17 3.89 9.88
C ILE A 283 -8.65 4.63 11.14
N GLY A 284 -7.70 5.03 11.99
CA GLY A 284 -7.94 5.68 13.28
C GLY A 284 -8.16 4.72 14.46
N TYR A 285 -8.15 3.40 14.21
CA TYR A 285 -8.45 2.37 15.19
C TYR A 285 -7.38 1.25 15.25
N GLY A 286 -6.10 1.60 15.06
CA GLY A 286 -4.98 0.65 15.10
C GLY A 286 -4.55 0.12 13.74
N LEU A 287 -4.92 0.79 12.65
CA LEU A 287 -4.45 0.50 11.29
C LEU A 287 -2.91 0.46 11.22
N GLU A 288 -2.23 1.34 11.94
CA GLU A 288 -0.76 1.43 11.99
C GLU A 288 -0.09 0.15 12.49
N TYR A 289 -0.74 -0.61 13.39
CA TYR A 289 -0.25 -1.90 13.85
C TYR A 289 -0.37 -2.94 12.73
N GLY A 290 -1.54 -3.06 12.12
CA GLY A 290 -1.77 -3.94 10.97
C GLY A 290 -0.83 -3.62 9.80
N PHE A 291 -0.68 -2.33 9.48
CA PHE A 291 0.24 -1.83 8.45
C PHE A 291 1.68 -2.28 8.71
N THR A 292 2.19 -2.03 9.93
CA THR A 292 3.57 -2.37 10.29
C THR A 292 3.81 -3.87 10.20
N ILE A 293 2.86 -4.69 10.62
CA ILE A 293 3.00 -6.16 10.57
C ILE A 293 2.94 -6.64 9.12
N ALA A 294 2.02 -6.13 8.29
CA ALA A 294 1.92 -6.48 6.88
C ALA A 294 3.17 -6.06 6.08
N GLU A 295 3.68 -4.85 6.30
CA GLU A 295 4.91 -4.37 5.67
C GLU A 295 6.11 -5.23 6.08
N ARG A 296 6.24 -5.55 7.37
CA ARG A 296 7.30 -6.44 7.85
C ARG A 296 7.19 -7.84 7.26
N ALA A 297 5.98 -8.37 7.11
CA ALA A 297 5.74 -9.66 6.48
C ALA A 297 6.20 -9.65 5.01
N ARG A 298 5.76 -8.64 4.23
CA ARG A 298 6.15 -8.49 2.82
C ARG A 298 7.67 -8.32 2.65
N LEU A 299 8.30 -7.48 3.45
CA LEU A 299 9.75 -7.28 3.40
C LEU A 299 10.52 -8.53 3.81
N ALA A 300 10.04 -9.29 4.80
CA ALA A 300 10.65 -10.55 5.19
C ALA A 300 10.54 -11.59 4.06
N ALA A 301 9.36 -11.69 3.42
CA ALA A 301 9.13 -12.56 2.27
C ALA A 301 10.13 -12.30 1.13
N LEU A 302 10.33 -11.02 0.76
CA LEU A 302 11.26 -10.57 -0.27
C LEU A 302 12.74 -10.76 0.13
N LYS A 303 13.04 -10.76 1.43
CA LYS A 303 14.35 -11.12 1.99
C LYS A 303 14.57 -12.62 2.12
N GLY A 304 13.60 -13.46 1.73
CA GLY A 304 13.75 -14.92 1.71
C GLY A 304 13.21 -15.66 2.93
N ASP A 305 12.44 -15.01 3.81
CA ASP A 305 11.74 -15.69 4.90
C ASP A 305 10.62 -16.58 4.34
N SER A 306 10.91 -17.87 4.20
CA SER A 306 10.02 -18.84 3.56
C SER A 306 8.72 -19.10 4.35
N GLU A 307 8.64 -18.68 5.61
CA GLU A 307 7.45 -18.81 6.45
C GLU A 307 6.46 -17.64 6.26
N LEU A 308 6.85 -16.61 5.52
CA LEU A 308 6.04 -15.40 5.27
C LEU A 308 5.85 -15.10 3.78
N GLN A 309 6.22 -16.03 2.89
CA GLN A 309 6.15 -15.85 1.43
C GLN A 309 4.75 -16.01 0.83
N GLN A 310 3.70 -16.00 1.65
CA GLN A 310 2.32 -16.10 1.21
C GLN A 310 1.82 -14.74 0.71
N PRO A 311 0.90 -14.71 -0.27
CA PRO A 311 0.15 -13.50 -0.59
C PRO A 311 -0.57 -12.95 0.63
N LEU A 312 -0.73 -11.64 0.69
CA LEU A 312 -1.43 -10.94 1.77
C LEU A 312 -2.88 -10.66 1.39
N THR A 313 -3.80 -10.82 2.34
CA THR A 313 -5.17 -10.32 2.24
C THR A 313 -5.45 -9.28 3.31
N SER A 314 -6.48 -8.46 3.10
CA SER A 314 -6.93 -7.50 4.12
C SER A 314 -8.45 -7.26 4.13
N GLY A 315 -9.03 -7.34 5.33
CA GLY A 315 -10.39 -6.96 5.65
C GLY A 315 -10.58 -5.45 5.71
N ILE A 316 -10.78 -4.81 4.55
CA ILE A 316 -10.90 -3.36 4.46
C ILE A 316 -12.22 -2.86 5.05
N SER A 317 -13.29 -3.66 4.97
CA SER A 317 -14.59 -3.33 5.54
C SER A 317 -14.58 -3.12 7.06
N ASN A 318 -13.50 -3.50 7.76
CA ASN A 318 -13.23 -3.11 9.16
C ASN A 318 -13.23 -1.59 9.36
N ALA A 319 -13.02 -0.79 8.31
CA ALA A 319 -13.20 0.66 8.34
C ALA A 319 -14.59 1.09 8.82
N TRP A 320 -15.63 0.28 8.61
CA TRP A 320 -17.00 0.58 9.03
C TRP A 320 -17.25 0.37 10.53
N ALA A 321 -16.29 -0.22 11.27
CA ALA A 321 -16.33 -0.24 12.73
C ALA A 321 -16.05 1.14 13.35
N ALA A 322 -15.34 2.01 12.63
CA ALA A 322 -15.11 3.39 13.05
C ALA A 322 -16.43 4.16 13.07
N ARG A 323 -16.76 4.79 14.20
CA ARG A 323 -17.97 5.64 14.29
C ARG A 323 -17.91 6.80 13.30
N GLU A 324 -16.70 7.27 13.00
CA GLU A 324 -16.38 8.28 12.01
C GLU A 324 -16.70 7.82 10.58
N ALA A 325 -17.02 6.55 10.31
CA ALA A 325 -17.46 6.13 8.99
C ALA A 325 -18.98 6.34 8.79
N TRP A 326 -19.79 6.31 9.85
CA TRP A 326 -21.25 6.21 9.70
C TRP A 326 -22.09 7.09 10.64
N LEU A 327 -21.52 7.58 11.74
CA LEU A 327 -22.20 8.46 12.67
C LEU A 327 -22.28 9.88 12.09
N GLU A 328 -23.36 10.58 12.43
CA GLU A 328 -23.44 12.02 12.23
C GLU A 328 -22.49 12.72 13.20
N MET A 329 -21.59 13.53 12.65
CA MET A 329 -20.51 14.20 13.38
C MET A 329 -20.68 15.72 13.27
N GLU A 330 -19.88 16.48 14.01
CA GLU A 330 -19.85 17.94 13.89
C GLU A 330 -19.60 18.39 12.43
N PRO A 331 -20.12 19.55 11.98
CA PRO A 331 -20.04 19.99 10.59
C PRO A 331 -18.65 19.94 9.94
N ARG A 332 -17.58 20.15 10.74
CA ARG A 332 -16.18 20.09 10.26
C ARG A 332 -15.75 18.72 9.71
N TRP A 333 -16.45 17.64 10.06
CA TRP A 333 -16.17 16.28 9.59
C TRP A 333 -16.83 15.96 8.24
N GLY A 334 -17.69 16.85 7.75
CA GLY A 334 -18.41 16.66 6.51
C GLY A 334 -19.46 15.52 6.54
N PRO A 335 -20.15 15.31 5.41
CA PRO A 335 -21.23 14.34 5.30
C PRO A 335 -20.71 12.90 5.38
N LYS A 336 -21.45 12.04 6.09
CA LYS A 336 -21.10 10.62 6.28
C LYS A 336 -21.17 9.81 4.97
N GLU A 337 -22.00 10.24 4.03
CA GLU A 337 -22.17 9.64 2.70
C GLU A 337 -20.89 9.73 1.86
N ILE A 338 -20.03 10.71 2.14
CA ILE A 338 -18.71 10.86 1.51
C ILE A 338 -17.62 10.32 2.44
N ARG A 339 -17.70 10.64 3.74
CA ARG A 339 -16.70 10.27 4.73
C ARG A 339 -16.57 8.75 4.93
N GLY A 340 -17.67 8.01 4.95
CA GLY A 340 -17.65 6.55 5.11
C GLY A 340 -16.87 5.82 4.02
N PRO A 341 -17.20 6.03 2.73
CA PRO A 341 -16.45 5.46 1.62
C PRO A 341 -14.98 5.91 1.59
N ILE A 342 -14.68 7.15 1.99
CA ILE A 342 -13.28 7.61 2.13
C ILE A 342 -12.56 6.83 3.24
N TRP A 343 -13.20 6.56 4.37
CA TRP A 343 -12.62 5.79 5.47
C TRP A 343 -12.18 4.39 5.01
N GLU A 344 -13.05 3.73 4.25
CA GLU A 344 -12.78 2.43 3.67
C GLU A 344 -11.72 2.50 2.57
N THR A 345 -11.80 3.48 1.67
CA THR A 345 -10.81 3.70 0.61
C THR A 345 -9.41 3.94 1.18
N VAL A 346 -9.26 4.80 2.18
CA VAL A 346 -7.94 5.09 2.78
C VAL A 346 -7.39 3.86 3.51
N THR A 347 -8.25 3.07 4.14
CA THR A 347 -7.86 1.78 4.73
C THR A 347 -7.33 0.83 3.64
N ALA A 348 -8.01 0.71 2.50
CA ALA A 348 -7.53 -0.07 1.35
C ALA A 348 -6.18 0.43 0.83
N LEU A 349 -6.03 1.74 0.62
CA LEU A 349 -4.79 2.32 0.11
C LEU A 349 -3.61 2.07 1.05
N SER A 350 -3.83 2.17 2.35
CA SER A 350 -2.79 1.88 3.33
C SER A 350 -2.34 0.42 3.24
N MET A 351 -3.27 -0.53 3.11
CA MET A 351 -2.93 -1.95 3.00
C MET A 351 -2.35 -2.32 1.63
N LEU A 352 -2.77 -1.66 0.55
CA LEU A 352 -2.14 -1.79 -0.77
C LEU A 352 -0.65 -1.44 -0.72
N LEU A 353 -0.27 -0.37 -0.02
CA LEU A 353 1.14 0.03 0.13
C LEU A 353 1.99 -0.99 0.90
N THR A 354 1.36 -1.86 1.69
CA THR A 354 2.04 -3.01 2.34
C THR A 354 2.15 -4.24 1.43
N GLY A 355 1.49 -4.20 0.27
CA GLY A 355 1.41 -5.31 -0.68
C GLY A 355 0.27 -6.27 -0.36
N ALA A 356 -0.91 -5.77 0.01
CA ALA A 356 -2.11 -6.61 0.05
C ALA A 356 -2.52 -7.00 -1.39
N ASP A 357 -2.68 -8.30 -1.63
CA ASP A 357 -2.99 -8.87 -2.95
C ASP A 357 -4.48 -9.22 -3.11
N TYR A 358 -5.23 -9.33 -2.01
CA TYR A 358 -6.68 -9.52 -2.00
C TYR A 358 -7.35 -8.58 -0.99
N LEU A 359 -8.33 -7.80 -1.45
CA LEU A 359 -9.03 -6.79 -0.64
C LEU A 359 -10.50 -7.13 -0.48
N MET A 360 -10.99 -7.10 0.76
CA MET A 360 -12.39 -7.34 1.12
C MET A 360 -13.07 -6.01 1.45
N ILE A 361 -13.87 -5.49 0.51
CA ILE A 361 -14.48 -4.15 0.57
C ILE A 361 -16.00 -4.30 0.64
N LEU A 362 -16.68 -3.39 1.31
CA LEU A 362 -18.14 -3.41 1.44
C LEU A 362 -18.84 -2.37 0.55
N HIS A 363 -18.30 -1.15 0.42
CA HIS A 363 -19.02 -0.06 -0.25
C HIS A 363 -18.67 0.07 -1.75
N PRO A 364 -19.66 0.16 -2.66
CA PRO A 364 -19.42 0.27 -4.10
C PRO A 364 -18.51 1.43 -4.53
N THR A 365 -18.70 2.62 -3.94
CA THR A 365 -17.85 3.78 -4.23
C THR A 365 -16.38 3.54 -3.88
N SER A 366 -16.11 2.83 -2.78
CA SER A 366 -14.74 2.48 -2.38
C SER A 366 -14.11 1.51 -3.39
N VAL A 367 -14.86 0.52 -3.88
CA VAL A 367 -14.40 -0.41 -4.93
C VAL A 367 -13.92 0.36 -6.16
N ASN A 368 -14.75 1.29 -6.67
CA ASN A 368 -14.39 2.07 -7.85
C ASN A 368 -13.15 2.95 -7.59
N ALA A 369 -13.11 3.65 -6.45
CA ALA A 369 -11.97 4.50 -6.11
C ALA A 369 -10.67 3.70 -6.00
N VAL A 370 -10.71 2.52 -5.36
CA VAL A 370 -9.53 1.65 -5.21
C VAL A 370 -9.11 1.09 -6.57
N LYS A 371 -10.04 0.68 -7.43
CA LYS A 371 -9.73 0.23 -8.81
C LYS A 371 -9.04 1.30 -9.65
N ASP A 372 -9.56 2.52 -9.63
CA ASP A 372 -8.97 3.64 -10.37
C ASP A 372 -7.53 3.92 -9.89
N ILE A 373 -7.32 3.89 -8.57
CA ILE A 373 -5.99 4.11 -7.99
C ILE A 373 -5.03 2.95 -8.29
N VAL A 374 -5.48 1.70 -8.19
CA VAL A 374 -4.67 0.53 -8.56
C VAL A 374 -4.28 0.61 -10.04
N GLY A 375 -5.22 0.96 -10.92
CA GLY A 375 -4.93 1.18 -12.35
C GLY A 375 -3.83 2.22 -12.54
N TYR A 376 -3.96 3.37 -11.88
CA TYR A 376 -2.96 4.45 -11.92
C TYR A 376 -1.59 4.02 -11.37
N LEU A 377 -1.54 3.27 -10.26
CA LEU A 377 -0.29 2.82 -9.65
C LEU A 377 0.44 1.76 -10.51
N LEU A 378 -0.30 1.01 -11.32
CA LEU A 378 0.25 0.01 -12.23
C LEU A 378 0.71 0.61 -13.57
N GLU A 379 0.28 1.83 -13.91
CA GLU A 379 0.78 2.53 -15.08
C GLU A 379 2.28 2.86 -14.92
N SER A 380 3.13 2.13 -15.64
CA SER A 380 4.54 2.50 -15.77
C SER A 380 4.67 3.68 -16.73
N GLY A 381 5.14 4.82 -16.25
CA GLY A 381 5.42 6.00 -17.08
C GLY A 381 6.76 6.64 -16.72
N GLU A 382 7.43 7.22 -17.71
CA GLU A 382 8.53 8.13 -17.44
C GLU A 382 7.98 9.30 -16.62
N ALA A 383 8.66 9.64 -15.52
CA ALA A 383 8.34 10.84 -14.77
C ALA A 383 8.38 12.04 -15.74
N LYS A 384 7.22 12.65 -16.00
CA LYS A 384 7.17 13.94 -16.69
C LYS A 384 8.09 14.85 -15.88
N GLY A 385 9.11 15.40 -16.56
CA GLY A 385 10.27 16.02 -15.92
C GLY A 385 9.89 16.87 -14.72
N ALA A 386 10.70 16.82 -13.66
CA ALA A 386 10.45 17.49 -12.39
C ALA A 386 9.81 18.86 -12.64
N SER A 387 8.59 19.06 -12.14
CA SER A 387 7.97 20.37 -12.12
C SER A 387 8.98 21.33 -11.50
N ASP A 388 9.16 22.52 -12.08
CA ASP A 388 10.08 23.52 -11.55
C ASP A 388 9.50 24.09 -10.25
N TRP A 389 9.51 23.27 -9.19
CA TRP A 389 8.98 23.55 -7.87
C TRP A 389 9.80 24.64 -7.17
N THR A 390 11.02 24.88 -7.66
CA THR A 390 11.89 25.97 -7.24
C THR A 390 11.50 27.32 -7.85
N SER A 391 10.86 27.36 -9.02
CA SER A 391 10.36 28.60 -9.65
C SER A 391 8.83 28.72 -9.64
N ALA A 392 8.12 27.69 -9.18
CA ALA A 392 6.68 27.71 -8.99
C ALA A 392 6.31 28.86 -8.06
N ARG A 393 5.71 29.92 -8.63
CA ARG A 393 5.04 30.94 -7.84
C ARG A 393 3.88 30.26 -7.14
N LEU A 394 4.04 29.96 -5.86
CA LEU A 394 2.90 29.72 -4.97
C LEU A 394 1.93 30.90 -5.20
N GLY A 395 0.71 30.58 -5.61
CA GLY A 395 -0.20 31.49 -6.33
C GLY A 395 -0.26 32.93 -5.84
N GLY A 396 -0.42 33.84 -6.81
CA GLY A 396 -0.88 35.22 -6.58
C GLY A 396 -2.39 35.32 -6.61
#